data_AF-A0A0Q4DH01-F1
#
_entry.id   AF-A0A0Q4DH01-F1
#
_cell.length_a   1.000
_cell.length_b   1.000
_cell.length_c   1.000
_cell.angle_alpha   90.00
_cell.angle_beta   90.00
_cell.angle_gamma   90.00
#
_symmetry.space_group_name_H-M   'P 1'
#
loop_
_entity.id
_entity.type
_entity.pdbx_description
1 polymer ?
#
loop_
_entity_poly.entity_id
_entity_poly.type
_entity_poly.pdbx_seq_one_letter_code
_entity_poly.pdbx_strand_id
1 'polypeptide(L)'
;MEPPMTTIQLAKKLPDSNDDGVVKVSAAGAKKYGVPKAGNWWGPLPGAPNFTYTNVKPGTGTPAPTPTPAPEPTPAPTPAPPPAPEPTTPPPPAGTTLTAAVVNGEAALQTPDMTVVLNKFGGIGQVNNAAIPGFRSDLKSGFARIGLYVPPLSDLVLQGRAIEGFGVIIAGKRYANMLLAGYYQIAGGFNGPLMWEGSVSGVEVTQNVTITGKTIRLAVTLRNTTKAALDLQYFRSIDPDQAGQFDTANKVVSAGVAECSVKGGKLAIRAPGADFHVTTYDKAPDIGTRREIGVSKTADEVVQAVFPRASLAADQSATYIVEYEVVTA
;
A
#
# COMPACT_ATOMS: atom_id res chain seq x y z
N MET A 1 23.88 -4.24 -18.79
CA MET A 1 23.37 -4.16 -20.18
C MET A 1 21.85 -4.18 -20.06
N GLU A 2 21.15 -3.07 -20.29
CA GLU A 2 19.69 -3.07 -20.25
C GLU A 2 19.13 -4.00 -21.35
N PRO A 3 18.10 -4.81 -21.06
CA PRO A 3 17.49 -5.66 -22.07
C PRO A 3 16.85 -4.79 -23.17
N PRO A 4 16.93 -5.18 -24.45
CA PRO A 4 16.33 -4.40 -25.53
C PRO A 4 14.81 -4.34 -25.35
N MET A 5 14.28 -3.14 -25.14
CA MET A 5 12.85 -2.86 -25.17
C MET A 5 12.36 -2.79 -26.61
N THR A 6 11.31 -3.53 -26.95
CA THR A 6 10.65 -3.42 -28.27
C THR A 6 9.41 -2.55 -28.14
N THR A 7 9.38 -1.43 -28.85
CA THR A 7 8.20 -0.55 -28.95
C THR A 7 7.52 -0.75 -30.29
N ILE A 8 6.19 -0.84 -30.29
CA ILE A 8 5.36 -0.98 -31.49
C ILE A 8 4.22 0.02 -31.49
N GLN A 9 3.75 0.37 -32.68
CA GLN A 9 2.53 1.16 -32.89
C GLN A 9 1.50 0.30 -33.58
N LEU A 10 0.27 0.32 -33.09
CA LEU A 10 -0.83 -0.48 -33.63
C LEU A 10 -1.97 0.42 -34.11
N ALA A 11 -2.62 0.03 -35.20
CA ALA A 11 -3.78 0.74 -35.72
C ALA A 11 -5.04 0.59 -34.85
N LYS A 12 -5.06 -0.39 -33.93
CA LYS A 12 -6.18 -0.68 -33.02
C LYS A 12 -5.68 -0.92 -31.59
N LYS A 13 -6.50 -0.54 -30.60
CA LYS A 13 -6.22 -0.83 -29.18
C LYS A 13 -6.20 -2.35 -28.99
N LEU A 14 -5.20 -2.85 -28.27
CA LEU A 14 -5.22 -4.21 -27.76
C LEU A 14 -6.33 -4.32 -26.71
N PRO A 15 -7.09 -5.43 -26.67
CA PRO A 15 -8.12 -5.61 -25.65
C PRO A 15 -7.45 -5.76 -24.28
N ASP A 16 -7.73 -4.79 -23.41
CA ASP A 16 -7.29 -4.77 -22.03
C ASP A 16 -8.54 -5.00 -21.16
N SER A 17 -8.72 -6.23 -20.68
CA SER A 17 -9.96 -6.65 -20.03
C SER A 17 -10.15 -6.05 -18.63
N ASN A 18 -9.07 -5.58 -18.01
CA ASN A 18 -9.04 -5.03 -16.65
C ASN A 18 -8.56 -3.57 -16.61
N ASP A 19 -8.30 -2.95 -17.77
CA ASP A 19 -7.85 -1.57 -17.93
C ASP A 19 -6.64 -1.23 -17.02
N ASP A 20 -5.74 -2.20 -16.80
CA ASP A 20 -4.54 -2.04 -15.97
C ASP A 20 -3.34 -1.49 -16.78
N GLY A 21 -3.49 -1.37 -18.11
CA GLY A 21 -2.45 -0.93 -19.03
C GLY A 21 -1.45 -2.02 -19.44
N VAL A 22 -1.69 -3.28 -19.05
CA VAL A 22 -0.88 -4.46 -19.36
C VAL A 22 -1.72 -5.46 -20.15
N VAL A 23 -1.47 -5.55 -21.46
CA VAL A 23 -2.14 -6.56 -22.28
C VAL A 23 -1.29 -7.82 -22.38
N LYS A 24 -1.83 -8.94 -21.88
CA LYS A 24 -1.27 -10.28 -22.12
C LYS A 24 -1.66 -10.75 -23.51
N VAL A 25 -0.69 -10.83 -24.41
CA VAL A 25 -0.89 -11.26 -25.80
C VAL A 25 -0.41 -12.70 -25.97
N SER A 26 -1.34 -13.61 -26.27
CA SER A 26 -1.01 -15.00 -26.65
C SER A 26 -0.37 -15.08 -28.04
N ALA A 27 0.18 -16.24 -28.44
CA ALA A 27 0.71 -16.41 -29.79
C ALA A 27 -0.36 -16.16 -30.89
N ALA A 28 -1.59 -16.63 -30.65
CA ALA A 28 -2.72 -16.35 -31.54
C ALA A 28 -3.10 -14.86 -31.54
N GLY A 29 -3.09 -14.22 -30.36
CA GLY A 29 -3.28 -12.78 -30.22
C GLY A 29 -2.22 -11.98 -30.98
N ALA A 30 -0.96 -12.41 -30.94
CA ALA A 30 0.13 -11.71 -31.61
C ALA A 30 -0.08 -11.65 -33.12
N LYS A 31 -0.47 -12.78 -33.73
CA LYS A 31 -0.85 -12.85 -35.14
C LYS A 31 -2.09 -12.00 -35.45
N LYS A 32 -3.12 -12.06 -34.59
CA LYS A 32 -4.39 -11.34 -34.77
C LYS A 32 -4.21 -9.82 -34.74
N TYR A 33 -3.35 -9.32 -33.85
CA TYR A 33 -3.17 -7.89 -33.60
C TYR A 33 -1.90 -7.30 -34.22
N GLY A 34 -1.12 -8.08 -34.98
CA GLY A 34 0.11 -7.61 -35.62
C GLY A 34 1.25 -7.32 -34.64
N VAL A 35 1.25 -7.99 -33.50
CA VAL A 35 2.28 -7.85 -32.47
C VAL A 35 3.44 -8.80 -32.80
N PRO A 36 4.71 -8.37 -32.72
CA PRO A 36 5.86 -9.18 -33.16
C PRO A 36 6.01 -10.53 -32.43
N LYS A 37 5.56 -10.61 -31.19
CA LYS A 37 5.66 -11.82 -30.35
C LYS A 37 4.61 -11.83 -29.24
N ALA A 38 4.29 -13.03 -28.76
CA ALA A 38 3.52 -13.21 -27.55
C ALA A 38 4.26 -12.63 -26.33
N GLY A 39 3.51 -12.21 -25.31
CA GLY A 39 4.05 -11.68 -24.07
C GLY A 39 3.20 -10.55 -23.49
N ASN A 40 3.75 -9.88 -22.47
CA ASN A 40 3.11 -8.74 -21.84
C ASN A 40 3.48 -7.46 -22.61
N TRP A 41 2.48 -6.67 -22.97
CA TRP A 41 2.64 -5.41 -23.71
C TRP A 41 2.00 -4.27 -22.93
N TRP A 42 2.76 -3.21 -22.70
CA TRP A 42 2.35 -2.06 -21.90
C TRP A 42 1.84 -0.94 -22.78
N GLY A 43 0.61 -0.49 -22.59
CA GLY A 43 0.01 0.61 -23.35
C GLY A 43 -1.53 0.55 -23.40
N PRO A 44 -2.18 1.44 -24.17
CA PRO A 44 -1.57 2.46 -25.01
C PRO A 44 -0.85 3.53 -24.18
N LEU A 45 0.38 3.89 -24.55
CA LEU A 45 1.16 4.92 -23.86
C LEU A 45 0.44 6.28 -23.94
N PRO A 46 0.08 6.92 -22.80
CA PRO A 46 -0.59 8.22 -22.81
C PRO A 46 0.27 9.28 -23.53
N GLY A 47 -0.35 10.05 -24.41
CA GLY A 47 0.33 11.09 -25.19
C GLY A 47 1.12 10.60 -26.41
N ALA A 48 1.21 9.28 -26.64
CA ALA A 48 1.82 8.73 -27.85
C ALA A 48 0.77 8.57 -28.98
N PRO A 49 1.15 8.77 -30.25
CA PRO A 49 0.25 8.51 -31.38
C PRO A 49 -0.09 7.02 -31.50
N ASN A 50 -1.28 6.70 -32.01
CA ASN A 50 -1.69 5.38 -32.50
C ASN A 50 -1.33 4.19 -31.58
N PHE A 51 -2.08 4.01 -30.48
CA PHE A 51 -1.98 2.87 -29.55
C PHE A 51 -0.56 2.29 -29.44
N THR A 52 0.39 3.08 -28.95
CA THR A 52 1.79 2.65 -28.82
C THR A 52 1.94 1.70 -27.63
N TYR A 53 2.65 0.58 -27.81
CA TYR A 53 2.92 -0.43 -26.76
C TYR A 53 4.41 -0.77 -26.65
N THR A 54 4.87 -1.17 -25.46
CA THR A 54 6.24 -1.63 -25.21
C THR A 54 6.28 -3.03 -24.58
N ASN A 55 7.16 -3.90 -25.07
CA ASN A 55 7.44 -5.20 -24.48
C ASN A 55 8.73 -5.15 -23.65
N VAL A 56 8.59 -5.24 -22.33
CA VAL A 56 9.70 -5.52 -21.42
C VAL A 56 9.80 -7.03 -21.22
N LYS A 57 10.96 -7.60 -21.56
CA LYS A 57 11.26 -9.01 -21.26
C LYS A 57 11.57 -9.12 -19.77
N PRO A 58 10.98 -10.06 -19.01
CA PRO A 58 11.45 -10.37 -17.66
C PRO A 58 12.94 -10.73 -17.74
N GLY A 59 13.78 -9.99 -17.03
CA GLY A 59 15.22 -10.24 -17.00
C GLY A 59 15.49 -11.61 -16.38
N THR A 60 16.12 -12.49 -17.15
CA THR A 60 16.63 -13.78 -16.68
C THR A 60 18.01 -13.58 -16.06
N GLY A 61 18.16 -13.91 -14.77
CA GLY A 61 19.47 -14.22 -14.17
C GLY A 61 19.79 -13.44 -12.90
N THR A 62 19.20 -13.85 -11.78
CA THR A 62 19.80 -13.58 -10.46
C THR A 62 21.01 -14.50 -10.30
N PRO A 63 22.23 -13.98 -10.03
CA PRO A 63 23.37 -14.85 -9.76
C PRO A 63 23.11 -15.67 -8.49
N ALA A 64 23.47 -16.96 -8.52
CA ALA A 64 23.36 -17.85 -7.38
C ALA A 64 24.18 -17.31 -6.19
N PRO A 65 23.62 -17.27 -4.97
CA PRO A 65 24.35 -16.77 -3.81
C PRO A 65 25.55 -17.66 -3.50
N THR A 66 26.69 -17.04 -3.28
CA THR A 66 27.91 -17.68 -2.77
C THR A 66 27.64 -18.20 -1.34
N PRO A 67 28.08 -19.42 -0.97
CA PRO A 67 27.83 -19.96 0.36
C PRO A 67 28.39 -19.04 1.44
N THR A 68 27.53 -18.69 2.40
CA THR A 68 27.90 -17.90 3.58
C THR A 68 28.67 -18.80 4.55
N PRO A 69 29.84 -18.38 5.07
CA PRO A 69 30.57 -19.15 6.07
C PRO A 69 29.73 -19.36 7.35
N ALA A 70 29.97 -20.49 8.02
CA ALA A 70 29.27 -20.87 9.24
C ALA A 70 29.45 -19.80 10.35
N PRO A 71 28.39 -19.48 11.12
CA PRO A 71 28.47 -18.49 12.17
C PRO A 71 29.36 -18.98 13.32
N GLU A 72 30.24 -18.10 13.77
CA GLU A 72 31.05 -18.25 14.99
C GLU A 72 30.13 -18.23 16.23
N PRO A 73 30.45 -18.98 17.30
CA PRO A 73 29.62 -19.05 18.50
C PRO A 73 29.36 -17.66 19.10
N THR A 74 28.08 -17.39 19.37
CA THR A 74 27.61 -16.14 19.98
C THR A 74 28.05 -16.08 21.45
N PRO A 75 28.74 -15.01 21.90
CA PRO A 75 29.06 -14.83 23.31
C PRO A 75 27.80 -14.65 24.17
N ALA A 76 27.90 -15.03 25.44
CA ALA A 76 26.81 -15.00 26.41
C ALA A 76 26.21 -13.58 26.56
N PRO A 77 24.89 -13.45 26.78
CA PRO A 77 24.22 -12.16 26.84
C PRO A 77 24.68 -11.35 28.06
N THR A 78 25.20 -10.15 27.78
CA THR A 78 25.39 -9.09 28.78
C THR A 78 24.01 -8.61 29.26
N PRO A 79 23.80 -8.37 30.58
CA PRO A 79 22.55 -7.84 31.11
C PRO A 79 22.13 -6.54 30.39
N ALA A 80 20.84 -6.45 30.04
CA ALA A 80 20.29 -5.28 29.38
C ALA A 80 20.35 -4.05 30.32
N PRO A 81 20.79 -2.88 29.84
CA PRO A 81 20.70 -1.65 30.61
C PRO A 81 19.23 -1.30 30.91
N PRO A 82 18.97 -0.58 32.01
CA PRO A 82 17.62 -0.10 32.34
C PRO A 82 17.04 0.74 31.20
N PRO A 83 15.71 0.70 30.97
CA PRO A 83 15.07 1.44 29.89
C PRO A 83 15.36 2.94 30.03
N ALA A 84 15.89 3.52 28.95
CA ALA A 84 16.00 4.97 28.82
C ALA A 84 14.59 5.60 28.89
N PRO A 85 14.44 6.80 29.47
CA PRO A 85 13.17 7.51 29.46
C PRO A 85 12.65 7.64 28.02
N GLU A 86 11.35 7.40 27.86
CA GLU A 86 10.66 7.48 26.58
C GLU A 86 10.92 8.88 25.96
N PRO A 87 11.40 8.97 24.71
CA PRO A 87 11.63 10.26 24.08
C PRO A 87 10.32 11.03 24.04
N THR A 88 10.23 12.14 24.77
CA THR A 88 9.16 13.10 24.59
C THR A 88 9.28 13.65 23.18
N THR A 89 8.35 13.28 22.31
CA THR A 89 8.27 13.83 20.95
C THR A 89 8.21 15.36 21.06
N PRO A 90 9.14 16.11 20.45
CA PRO A 90 9.03 17.56 20.41
C PRO A 90 7.67 17.93 19.80
N PRO A 91 7.02 19.01 20.27
CA PRO A 91 5.80 19.48 19.64
C PRO A 91 6.08 19.70 18.13
N PRO A 92 5.14 19.31 17.25
CA PRO A 92 5.32 19.51 15.82
C PRO A 92 5.65 20.98 15.56
N PRO A 93 6.64 21.30 14.71
CA PRO A 93 7.02 22.67 14.45
C PRO A 93 5.78 23.46 13.99
N ALA A 94 5.50 24.55 14.70
CA ALA A 94 4.44 25.47 14.34
C ALA A 94 4.70 26.01 12.93
N GLY A 95 3.89 25.58 11.96
CA GLY A 95 3.99 26.06 10.58
C GLY A 95 3.85 25.03 9.46
N THR A 96 3.50 23.76 9.71
CA THR A 96 3.16 22.86 8.61
C THR A 96 1.83 23.27 7.98
N THR A 97 1.88 24.09 6.93
CA THR A 97 0.73 24.38 6.09
C THR A 97 0.27 23.08 5.46
N LEU A 98 -0.80 22.51 6.01
CA LEU A 98 -1.49 21.37 5.43
C LEU A 98 -2.45 21.88 4.35
N THR A 99 -2.22 21.46 3.12
CA THR A 99 -3.22 21.60 2.06
C THR A 99 -4.04 20.31 2.00
N ALA A 100 -5.36 20.41 2.12
CA ALA A 100 -6.24 19.26 2.16
C ALA A 100 -7.52 19.53 1.35
N ALA A 101 -7.95 18.56 0.53
CA ALA A 101 -9.16 18.67 -0.27
C ALA A 101 -9.80 17.31 -0.52
N VAL A 102 -11.13 17.29 -0.68
CA VAL A 102 -11.84 16.13 -1.24
C VAL A 102 -12.13 16.44 -2.70
N VAL A 103 -11.61 15.62 -3.61
CA VAL A 103 -11.76 15.78 -5.06
C VAL A 103 -12.19 14.43 -5.65
N ASN A 104 -13.31 14.42 -6.38
CA ASN A 104 -13.87 13.18 -6.97
C ASN A 104 -14.15 12.05 -5.94
N GLY A 105 -14.45 12.42 -4.70
CA GLY A 105 -14.68 11.47 -3.60
C GLY A 105 -13.39 10.88 -3.01
N GLU A 106 -12.22 11.43 -3.32
CA GLU A 106 -10.91 11.04 -2.79
C GLU A 106 -10.33 12.19 -1.98
N ALA A 107 -9.60 11.89 -0.90
CA ALA A 107 -8.97 12.91 -0.07
C ALA A 107 -7.51 13.09 -0.46
N ALA A 108 -7.14 14.28 -0.91
CA ALA A 108 -5.76 14.68 -1.18
C ALA A 108 -5.23 15.50 -0.01
N LEU A 109 -4.06 15.12 0.50
CA LEU A 109 -3.40 15.75 1.64
C LEU A 109 -1.95 16.05 1.28
N GLN A 110 -1.48 17.25 1.59
CA GLN A 110 -0.12 17.69 1.26
C GLN A 110 0.49 18.50 2.40
N THR A 111 1.69 18.09 2.80
CA THR A 111 2.60 18.84 3.68
C THR A 111 3.71 19.47 2.81
N PRO A 112 4.65 20.24 3.37
CA PRO A 112 5.86 20.61 2.63
C PRO A 112 6.65 19.39 2.12
N ASP A 113 6.62 18.27 2.86
CA ASP A 113 7.48 17.11 2.62
C ASP A 113 6.84 15.97 1.82
N MET A 114 5.51 15.86 1.78
CA MET A 114 4.82 14.80 1.04
C MET A 114 3.47 15.21 0.51
N THR A 115 2.96 14.40 -0.43
CA THR A 115 1.58 14.36 -0.85
C THR A 115 1.07 12.93 -0.74
N VAL A 116 -0.11 12.74 -0.14
CA VAL A 116 -0.80 11.45 -0.08
C VAL A 116 -2.22 11.63 -0.59
N VAL A 117 -2.73 10.64 -1.31
CA VAL A 117 -4.15 10.56 -1.64
C VAL A 117 -4.74 9.30 -1.03
N LEU A 118 -5.90 9.45 -0.40
CA LEU A 118 -6.73 8.35 0.02
C LEU A 118 -7.92 8.22 -0.95
N ASN A 119 -8.09 7.04 -1.53
CA ASN A 119 -9.21 6.74 -2.44
C ASN A 119 -10.55 6.76 -1.71
N LYS A 120 -11.63 6.80 -2.49
CA LYS A 120 -13.02 6.77 -2.01
C LYS A 120 -13.38 5.61 -1.07
N PHE A 121 -12.57 4.54 -1.03
CA PHE A 121 -12.75 3.39 -0.14
C PHE A 121 -11.92 3.47 1.15
N GLY A 122 -11.20 4.58 1.38
CA GLY A 122 -10.43 4.85 2.60
C GLY A 122 -9.00 4.29 2.61
N GLY A 123 -8.54 3.70 1.50
CA GLY A 123 -7.14 3.26 1.33
C GLY A 123 -6.26 4.32 0.67
N ILE A 124 -4.94 4.19 0.78
CA ILE A 124 -3.91 4.99 0.10
C ILE A 124 -3.89 4.65 -1.39
N GLY A 125 -3.73 5.68 -2.21
CA GLY A 125 -3.77 5.57 -3.65
C GLY A 125 -4.98 6.29 -4.24
N GLN A 126 -4.80 6.87 -5.43
CA GLN A 126 -5.84 7.52 -6.23
C GLN A 126 -6.40 6.62 -7.36
N VAL A 127 -7.72 6.42 -7.37
CA VAL A 127 -8.43 5.55 -8.34
C VAL A 127 -8.66 6.33 -9.61
N ASN A 128 -8.93 7.63 -9.47
CA ASN A 128 -9.06 8.50 -10.62
C ASN A 128 -7.68 8.71 -11.27
N ASN A 129 -7.56 8.40 -12.56
CA ASN A 129 -6.29 8.54 -13.28
C ASN A 129 -6.08 9.98 -13.80
N ALA A 130 -6.09 10.97 -12.90
CA ALA A 130 -6.01 12.38 -13.25
C ALA A 130 -5.23 13.18 -12.19
N ALA A 131 -4.42 14.16 -12.62
CA ALA A 131 -3.75 15.05 -11.68
C ALA A 131 -4.79 15.84 -10.85
N ILE A 132 -4.52 16.04 -9.56
CA ILE A 132 -5.34 16.86 -8.68
C ILE A 132 -4.74 18.28 -8.66
N PRO A 133 -5.44 19.30 -9.22
CA PRO A 133 -4.92 20.66 -9.25
C PRO A 133 -4.53 21.17 -7.86
N GLY A 134 -3.34 21.75 -7.73
CA GLY A 134 -2.82 22.27 -6.46
C GLY A 134 -2.08 21.23 -5.59
N PHE A 135 -2.07 19.95 -5.98
CA PHE A 135 -1.35 18.89 -5.30
C PHE A 135 -0.18 18.39 -6.16
N ARG A 136 0.98 18.18 -5.53
CA ARG A 136 2.17 17.66 -6.18
C ARG A 136 2.02 16.18 -6.47
N SER A 137 2.50 15.75 -7.63
CA SER A 137 2.58 14.36 -8.07
C SER A 137 3.85 14.12 -8.88
N ASP A 138 4.14 12.85 -9.20
CA ASP A 138 5.31 12.47 -9.99
C ASP A 138 5.07 12.56 -11.51
N LEU A 139 4.64 13.74 -11.98
CA LEU A 139 4.35 13.98 -13.41
C LEU A 139 5.56 13.73 -14.32
N LYS A 140 6.78 13.97 -13.81
CA LYS A 140 8.03 13.73 -14.55
C LYS A 140 8.22 12.26 -14.92
N SER A 141 7.68 11.34 -14.12
CA SER A 141 7.70 9.90 -14.37
C SER A 141 6.40 9.40 -15.02
N GLY A 142 5.51 10.32 -15.44
CA GLY A 142 4.24 10.00 -16.08
C GLY A 142 3.13 9.56 -15.12
N PHE A 143 3.36 9.66 -13.80
CA PHE A 143 2.38 9.28 -12.80
C PHE A 143 1.52 10.48 -12.43
N ALA A 144 0.34 10.56 -13.06
CA ALA A 144 -0.71 11.51 -12.69
C ALA A 144 -1.53 11.04 -11.47
N ARG A 145 -1.46 9.75 -11.14
CA ARG A 145 -2.04 9.15 -9.94
C ARG A 145 -1.09 9.32 -8.78
N ILE A 146 -1.62 9.77 -7.64
CA ILE A 146 -0.87 9.90 -6.39
C ILE A 146 -1.31 8.77 -5.47
N GLY A 147 -0.39 8.03 -4.84
CA GLY A 147 -0.73 7.38 -3.58
C GLY A 147 0.11 7.93 -2.45
N LEU A 148 1.44 7.86 -2.56
CA LEU A 148 2.34 8.46 -1.59
C LEU A 148 3.56 9.06 -2.28
N TYR A 149 3.55 10.36 -2.52
CA TYR A 149 4.60 11.10 -3.19
C TYR A 149 5.46 11.91 -2.22
N VAL A 150 6.78 11.77 -2.28
CA VAL A 150 7.73 12.45 -1.37
C VAL A 150 8.89 13.06 -2.15
N PRO A 151 8.95 14.38 -2.41
CA PRO A 151 10.11 15.01 -3.03
C PRO A 151 11.41 14.88 -2.19
N PRO A 152 12.60 14.80 -2.81
CA PRO A 152 12.87 14.67 -4.24
C PRO A 152 12.69 13.24 -4.79
N LEU A 153 12.21 12.29 -3.95
CA LEU A 153 11.86 10.95 -4.41
C LEU A 153 10.71 10.99 -5.44
N SER A 154 10.35 9.80 -5.90
CA SER A 154 9.21 9.53 -6.78
C SER A 154 7.97 9.12 -5.98
N ASP A 155 6.91 8.70 -6.65
CA ASP A 155 5.79 8.05 -5.98
C ASP A 155 6.22 6.71 -5.36
N LEU A 156 5.96 6.55 -4.06
CA LEU A 156 6.34 5.40 -3.25
C LEU A 156 5.22 4.36 -3.19
N VAL A 157 3.97 4.76 -3.40
CA VAL A 157 2.79 3.89 -3.37
C VAL A 157 1.88 4.28 -4.52
N LEU A 158 1.81 3.49 -5.59
CA LEU A 158 0.93 3.77 -6.73
C LEU A 158 -0.34 2.92 -6.69
N GLN A 159 -1.51 3.55 -6.79
CA GLN A 159 -2.75 2.79 -6.90
C GLN A 159 -2.84 1.98 -8.19
N GLY A 160 -3.24 0.72 -8.05
CA GLY A 160 -3.26 -0.26 -9.15
C GLY A 160 -1.94 -1.00 -9.31
N ARG A 161 -0.95 -0.73 -8.45
CA ARG A 161 0.34 -1.43 -8.39
C ARG A 161 0.68 -1.89 -6.99
N ALA A 162 0.44 -1.04 -6.00
CA ALA A 162 0.52 -1.38 -4.59
C ALA A 162 -0.77 -2.01 -4.08
N ILE A 163 -0.66 -3.01 -3.20
CA ILE A 163 -1.78 -3.42 -2.36
C ILE A 163 -1.77 -2.49 -1.16
N GLU A 164 -2.80 -1.67 -1.03
CA GLU A 164 -3.07 -0.99 0.23
C GLU A 164 -4.57 -1.05 0.52
N GLY A 165 -4.89 -1.27 1.78
CA GLY A 165 -6.25 -1.12 2.26
C GLY A 165 -6.44 -1.67 3.66
N PHE A 166 -7.69 -1.66 4.11
CA PHE A 166 -8.06 -2.15 5.43
C PHE A 166 -9.24 -3.12 5.34
N GLY A 167 -9.49 -3.81 6.45
CA GLY A 167 -10.72 -4.56 6.59
C GLY A 167 -11.06 -4.90 8.03
N VAL A 168 -12.22 -5.52 8.16
CA VAL A 168 -12.79 -5.97 9.42
C VAL A 168 -13.26 -7.42 9.29
N ILE A 169 -13.06 -8.21 10.33
CA ILE A 169 -13.69 -9.51 10.51
C ILE A 169 -14.79 -9.32 11.55
N ILE A 170 -16.02 -9.68 11.21
CA ILE A 170 -17.21 -9.53 12.05
C ILE A 170 -17.84 -10.90 12.20
N ALA A 171 -17.85 -11.44 13.43
CA ALA A 171 -18.35 -12.78 13.72
C ALA A 171 -17.78 -13.85 12.75
N GLY A 172 -16.47 -13.78 12.48
CA GLY A 172 -15.77 -14.69 11.56
C GLY A 172 -15.95 -14.39 10.06
N LYS A 173 -16.77 -13.42 9.68
CA LYS A 173 -16.93 -13.00 8.27
C LYS A 173 -16.10 -11.77 7.94
N ARG A 174 -15.35 -11.84 6.84
CA ARG A 174 -14.47 -10.77 6.37
C ARG A 174 -15.19 -9.75 5.48
N TYR A 175 -14.84 -8.49 5.69
CA TYR A 175 -15.12 -7.36 4.82
C TYR A 175 -13.85 -6.53 4.63
N ALA A 176 -13.50 -6.15 3.40
CA ALA A 176 -12.31 -5.36 3.14
C ALA A 176 -12.52 -4.32 2.02
N ASN A 177 -11.70 -3.27 2.08
CA ASN A 177 -11.53 -2.27 1.04
C ASN A 177 -10.05 -2.30 0.61
N MET A 178 -9.76 -3.06 -0.45
CA MET A 178 -8.43 -3.25 -1.04
C MET A 178 -8.60 -3.33 -2.56
N LEU A 179 -8.42 -2.18 -3.24
CA LEU A 179 -8.79 -2.02 -4.65
C LEU A 179 -8.07 -3.03 -5.55
N LEU A 180 -6.76 -3.19 -5.37
CA LEU A 180 -5.96 -4.06 -6.23
C LEU A 180 -6.34 -5.55 -6.08
N ALA A 181 -6.91 -5.94 -4.93
CA ALA A 181 -7.44 -7.27 -4.67
C ALA A 181 -8.95 -7.41 -5.01
N GLY A 182 -9.57 -6.37 -5.59
CA GLY A 182 -10.98 -6.38 -5.99
C GLY A 182 -11.98 -6.28 -4.83
N TYR A 183 -11.53 -5.93 -3.62
CA TYR A 183 -12.39 -5.84 -2.45
C TYR A 183 -12.90 -4.41 -2.21
N TYR A 184 -14.22 -4.24 -2.18
CA TYR A 184 -14.94 -2.98 -1.97
C TYR A 184 -16.17 -3.17 -1.08
N GLN A 185 -15.99 -3.89 0.02
CA GLN A 185 -17.11 -4.47 0.76
C GLN A 185 -17.62 -3.56 1.89
N ILE A 186 -16.87 -2.52 2.24
CA ILE A 186 -17.23 -1.55 3.29
C ILE A 186 -17.64 -0.26 2.60
N ALA A 187 -18.95 -0.04 2.52
CA ALA A 187 -19.51 1.17 1.90
C ALA A 187 -19.18 2.39 2.76
N GLY A 188 -18.72 3.47 2.13
CA GLY A 188 -18.34 4.70 2.82
C GLY A 188 -17.83 5.79 1.89
N GLY A 189 -17.31 6.86 2.48
CA GLY A 189 -16.78 8.02 1.79
C GLY A 189 -16.18 9.05 2.73
N PHE A 190 -15.62 10.12 2.17
CA PHE A 190 -15.02 11.21 2.95
C PHE A 190 -16.05 12.21 3.45
N ASN A 191 -16.04 12.45 4.76
CA ASN A 191 -16.70 13.55 5.43
C ASN A 191 -15.64 14.63 5.72
N GLY A 192 -15.24 15.34 4.65
CA GLY A 192 -14.05 16.18 4.65
C GLY A 192 -12.75 15.39 4.45
N PRO A 193 -11.61 16.07 4.21
CA PRO A 193 -10.40 15.41 3.72
C PRO A 193 -9.65 14.60 4.78
N LEU A 194 -9.99 14.78 6.07
CA LEU A 194 -9.30 14.13 7.19
C LEU A 194 -10.14 13.04 7.87
N MET A 195 -11.33 12.75 7.35
CA MET A 195 -12.23 11.77 7.95
C MET A 195 -12.93 10.96 6.87
N TRP A 196 -12.71 9.65 6.88
CA TRP A 196 -13.47 8.69 6.10
C TRP A 196 -14.45 7.97 7.02
N GLU A 197 -15.70 7.85 6.58
CA GLU A 197 -16.76 7.17 7.32
C GLU A 197 -17.39 6.09 6.45
N GLY A 198 -17.71 4.96 7.05
CA GLY A 198 -18.37 3.86 6.37
C GLY A 198 -19.08 2.94 7.35
N SER A 199 -19.77 1.94 6.80
CA SER A 199 -20.42 0.93 7.62
C SER A 199 -20.49 -0.40 6.88
N VAL A 200 -20.53 -1.48 7.67
CA VAL A 200 -20.73 -2.83 7.15
C VAL A 200 -21.28 -3.72 8.25
N SER A 201 -22.33 -4.49 7.95
CA SER A 201 -22.82 -5.59 8.81
C SER A 201 -23.06 -5.20 10.29
N GLY A 202 -23.61 -4.01 10.55
CA GLY A 202 -23.88 -3.54 11.93
C GLY A 202 -22.66 -2.95 12.65
N VAL A 203 -21.61 -2.61 11.90
CA VAL A 203 -20.42 -1.90 12.40
C VAL A 203 -20.25 -0.60 11.64
N GLU A 204 -20.17 0.52 12.35
CA GLU A 204 -19.71 1.80 11.82
C GLU A 204 -18.18 1.84 11.86
N VAL A 205 -17.59 2.42 10.83
CA VAL A 205 -16.13 2.56 10.65
C VAL A 205 -15.81 4.03 10.44
N THR A 206 -15.03 4.62 11.34
CA THR A 206 -14.53 5.99 11.21
C THR A 206 -13.02 5.96 11.16
N GLN A 207 -12.42 6.45 10.07
CA GLN A 207 -10.98 6.62 9.93
C GLN A 207 -10.63 8.10 9.95
N ASN A 208 -10.03 8.54 11.06
CA ASN A 208 -9.45 9.87 11.20
C ASN A 208 -8.00 9.86 10.70
N VAL A 209 -7.66 10.84 9.88
CA VAL A 209 -6.36 10.96 9.24
C VAL A 209 -5.64 12.18 9.82
N THR A 210 -4.40 11.97 10.24
CA THR A 210 -3.48 13.05 10.58
C THR A 210 -2.23 12.91 9.74
N ILE A 211 -1.69 14.03 9.28
CA ILE A 211 -0.48 14.06 8.48
C ILE A 211 0.47 15.11 9.04
N THR A 212 1.73 14.72 9.27
CA THR A 212 2.74 15.62 9.87
C THR A 212 4.11 15.26 9.29
N GLY A 213 4.73 16.22 8.60
CA GLY A 213 5.98 15.98 7.87
C GLY A 213 5.81 14.84 6.85
N LYS A 214 6.57 13.75 7.07
CA LYS A 214 6.56 12.48 6.31
C LYS A 214 5.78 11.34 6.97
N THR A 215 4.96 11.65 7.99
CA THR A 215 4.16 10.68 8.74
C THR A 215 2.66 10.83 8.44
N ILE A 216 2.00 9.71 8.19
CA ILE A 216 0.54 9.58 8.11
C ILE A 216 0.10 8.74 9.31
N ARG A 217 -0.85 9.24 10.09
CA ARG A 217 -1.48 8.51 11.19
C ARG A 217 -2.95 8.29 10.87
N LEU A 218 -3.38 7.04 11.00
CA LEU A 218 -4.74 6.59 10.75
C LEU A 218 -5.30 6.04 12.05
N ALA A 219 -6.26 6.75 12.63
CA ALA A 219 -7.01 6.33 13.80
C ALA A 219 -8.37 5.79 13.37
N VAL A 220 -8.49 4.46 13.36
CA VAL A 220 -9.69 3.76 12.90
C VAL A 220 -10.52 3.34 14.10
N THR A 221 -11.74 3.84 14.19
CA THR A 221 -12.71 3.45 15.23
C THR A 221 -13.77 2.56 14.61
N LEU A 222 -13.96 1.38 15.21
CA LEU A 222 -15.05 0.46 14.89
C LEU A 222 -16.08 0.56 16.01
N ARG A 223 -17.33 0.87 15.66
CA ARG A 223 -18.45 0.94 16.63
C ARG A 223 -19.50 -0.11 16.30
N ASN A 224 -19.87 -0.91 17.28
CA ASN A 224 -20.97 -1.86 17.16
C ASN A 224 -22.31 -1.10 17.25
N THR A 225 -23.11 -1.11 16.18
CA THR A 225 -24.43 -0.48 16.16
C THR A 225 -25.58 -1.48 16.32
N THR A 226 -25.27 -2.75 16.56
CA THR A 226 -26.26 -3.78 16.85
C THR A 226 -26.62 -3.78 18.33
N LYS A 227 -27.72 -4.46 18.67
CA LYS A 227 -28.16 -4.65 20.07
C LYS A 227 -27.43 -5.79 20.78
N ALA A 228 -26.66 -6.60 20.06
CA ALA A 228 -25.94 -7.75 20.60
C ALA A 228 -24.43 -7.48 20.62
N ALA A 229 -23.69 -8.22 21.43
CA ALA A 229 -22.24 -8.16 21.37
C ALA A 229 -21.73 -8.72 20.03
N LEU A 230 -20.70 -8.10 19.46
CA LEU A 230 -20.03 -8.55 18.25
C LEU A 230 -18.56 -8.86 18.53
N ASP A 231 -18.08 -9.99 17.99
CA ASP A 231 -16.66 -10.28 17.91
C ASP A 231 -16.08 -9.63 16.64
N LEU A 232 -15.09 -8.75 16.82
CA LEU A 232 -14.54 -7.90 15.79
C LEU A 232 -13.01 -8.01 15.73
N GLN A 233 -12.47 -7.93 14.53
CA GLN A 233 -11.02 -7.82 14.31
C GLN A 233 -10.73 -6.80 13.22
N TYR A 234 -9.84 -5.85 13.50
CA TYR A 234 -9.35 -4.91 12.49
C TYR A 234 -8.02 -5.42 11.91
N PHE A 235 -7.83 -5.20 10.60
CA PHE A 235 -6.54 -5.41 9.97
C PHE A 235 -6.29 -4.36 8.89
N ARG A 236 -5.02 -4.09 8.62
CA ARG A 236 -4.57 -3.23 7.53
C ARG A 236 -3.45 -3.90 6.76
N SER A 237 -3.54 -3.87 5.44
CA SER A 237 -2.55 -4.47 4.54
C SER A 237 -1.83 -3.39 3.77
N ILE A 238 -0.54 -3.61 3.57
CA ILE A 238 0.29 -2.81 2.69
C ILE A 238 1.35 -3.65 2.01
N ASP A 239 1.47 -3.43 0.71
CA ASP A 239 2.55 -3.87 -0.14
C ASP A 239 2.84 -2.75 -1.13
N PRO A 240 3.89 -1.94 -0.90
CA PRO A 240 4.25 -0.88 -1.82
C PRO A 240 4.95 -1.43 -3.07
N ASP A 241 5.11 -2.76 -3.21
CA ASP A 241 5.69 -3.41 -4.38
C ASP A 241 5.07 -2.92 -5.69
N GLN A 242 5.95 -2.60 -6.63
CA GLN A 242 5.60 -2.23 -7.99
C GLN A 242 6.68 -2.85 -8.88
N ALA A 243 6.27 -3.80 -9.71
CA ALA A 243 7.18 -4.54 -10.57
C ALA A 243 8.29 -3.67 -11.20
N GLY A 244 9.54 -4.11 -11.08
CA GLY A 244 10.71 -3.48 -11.69
C GLY A 244 11.51 -2.62 -10.70
N GLN A 245 11.55 -1.30 -10.91
CA GLN A 245 12.39 -0.41 -10.09
C GLN A 245 11.86 -0.17 -8.66
N PHE A 246 10.71 -0.76 -8.31
CA PHE A 246 10.09 -0.61 -7.00
C PHE A 246 9.85 -1.98 -6.35
N ASP A 247 10.62 -3.00 -6.74
CA ASP A 247 10.62 -4.29 -6.06
C ASP A 247 10.91 -4.06 -4.57
N THR A 248 9.93 -4.34 -3.72
CA THR A 248 10.06 -4.09 -2.28
C THR A 248 10.42 -5.37 -1.51
N ALA A 249 11.29 -5.20 -0.51
CA ALA A 249 11.56 -6.18 0.51
C ALA A 249 10.78 -5.77 1.76
N ASN A 250 9.87 -6.65 2.16
CA ASN A 250 8.99 -6.46 3.29
C ASN A 250 9.58 -7.19 4.50
N LYS A 251 9.68 -6.50 5.65
CA LYS A 251 10.34 -7.00 6.85
C LYS A 251 9.56 -6.66 8.11
N VAL A 252 9.33 -7.65 8.97
CA VAL A 252 8.89 -7.39 10.36
C VAL A 252 10.12 -7.07 11.20
N VAL A 253 10.17 -5.85 11.75
CA VAL A 253 11.38 -5.33 12.44
C VAL A 253 11.29 -5.52 13.94
N SER A 254 10.10 -5.32 14.51
CA SER A 254 9.82 -5.55 15.93
C SER A 254 8.32 -5.76 16.14
N ALA A 255 7.90 -6.05 17.37
CA ALA A 255 6.48 -6.09 17.70
C ALA A 255 5.82 -4.76 17.36
N GLY A 256 4.75 -4.79 16.55
CA GLY A 256 4.06 -3.58 16.11
C GLY A 256 4.82 -2.73 15.09
N VAL A 257 5.94 -3.18 14.52
CA VAL A 257 6.67 -2.44 13.48
C VAL A 257 7.09 -3.32 12.30
N ALA A 258 6.75 -2.89 11.09
CA ALA A 258 7.25 -3.45 9.85
C ALA A 258 7.89 -2.37 8.98
N GLU A 259 8.77 -2.78 8.06
CA GLU A 259 9.40 -1.93 7.06
C GLU A 259 9.18 -2.53 5.67
N CYS A 260 8.85 -1.66 4.72
CA CYS A 260 8.86 -1.98 3.30
C CYS A 260 9.94 -1.14 2.62
N SER A 261 10.91 -1.74 1.95
CA SER A 261 11.91 -0.96 1.20
C SER A 261 11.24 -0.26 0.03
N VAL A 262 11.53 1.01 -0.22
CA VAL A 262 11.00 1.74 -1.40
C VAL A 262 12.14 2.44 -2.13
N LYS A 263 11.89 2.94 -3.34
CA LYS A 263 12.91 3.66 -4.10
C LYS A 263 13.43 4.87 -3.33
N GLY A 264 14.70 4.85 -2.95
CA GLY A 264 15.37 5.93 -2.22
C GLY A 264 15.08 6.00 -0.72
N GLY A 265 14.47 4.97 -0.13
CA GLY A 265 14.20 4.95 1.31
C GLY A 265 13.46 3.70 1.79
N LYS A 266 12.71 3.87 2.86
CA LYS A 266 11.85 2.85 3.45
C LYS A 266 10.52 3.46 3.88
N LEU A 267 9.48 2.66 3.83
CA LEU A 267 8.20 2.95 4.47
C LEU A 267 8.12 2.14 5.76
N ALA A 268 8.25 2.80 6.90
CA ALA A 268 8.04 2.19 8.21
C ALA A 268 6.55 2.22 8.56
N ILE A 269 6.02 1.09 9.01
CA ILE A 269 4.63 0.91 9.40
C ILE A 269 4.62 0.59 10.89
N ARG A 270 3.96 1.43 11.68
CA ARG A 270 3.82 1.25 13.13
C ARG A 270 2.36 1.01 13.46
N ALA A 271 2.06 -0.12 14.07
CA ALA A 271 0.72 -0.50 14.50
C ALA A 271 0.81 -1.03 15.93
N PRO A 272 0.81 -0.13 16.94
CA PRO A 272 0.89 -0.54 18.33
C PRO A 272 -0.23 -1.51 18.69
N GLY A 273 0.14 -2.65 19.27
CA GLY A 273 -0.82 -3.69 19.64
C GLY A 273 -1.27 -4.60 18.49
N ALA A 274 -0.74 -4.46 17.27
CA ALA A 274 -0.96 -5.41 16.19
C ALA A 274 0.16 -6.45 16.10
N ASP A 275 -0.21 -7.66 15.70
CA ASP A 275 0.73 -8.65 15.16
C ASP A 275 0.91 -8.41 13.66
N PHE A 276 2.13 -8.61 13.17
CA PHE A 276 2.42 -8.50 11.74
C PHE A 276 2.47 -9.88 11.08
N HIS A 277 1.74 -9.99 9.97
CA HIS A 277 1.66 -11.16 9.13
C HIS A 277 2.18 -10.81 7.74
N VAL A 278 2.72 -11.81 7.04
CA VAL A 278 3.09 -11.70 5.63
C VAL A 278 2.26 -12.71 4.86
N THR A 279 1.55 -12.24 3.84
CA THR A 279 0.61 -13.04 3.03
C THR A 279 0.82 -12.82 1.54
N THR A 280 0.44 -13.79 0.71
CA THR A 280 0.45 -13.60 -0.74
C THR A 280 -0.66 -12.65 -1.18
N TYR A 281 -0.40 -11.93 -2.28
CA TYR A 281 -1.22 -10.92 -2.99
C TYR A 281 -2.73 -11.22 -3.11
N ASP A 282 -3.15 -12.49 -3.01
CA ASP A 282 -4.48 -12.99 -3.32
C ASP A 282 -5.27 -13.55 -2.11
N LYS A 283 -4.64 -13.67 -0.93
CA LYS A 283 -5.24 -14.43 0.18
C LYS A 283 -5.70 -13.54 1.33
N ALA A 284 -6.84 -13.95 1.87
CA ALA A 284 -7.45 -13.31 3.03
C ALA A 284 -6.50 -13.29 4.25
N PRO A 285 -6.61 -12.28 5.12
CA PRO A 285 -5.83 -12.10 6.35
C PRO A 285 -5.72 -13.32 7.24
N ASP A 286 -6.76 -14.15 7.22
CA ASP A 286 -7.00 -15.17 8.24
C ASP A 286 -6.15 -16.44 8.07
N ILE A 287 -5.20 -16.44 7.14
CA ILE A 287 -4.30 -17.57 6.86
C ILE A 287 -2.82 -17.18 6.77
N GLY A 288 -2.47 -15.91 7.05
CA GLY A 288 -1.08 -15.52 7.13
C GLY A 288 -0.41 -16.16 8.35
N THR A 289 0.68 -16.90 8.17
CA THR A 289 1.49 -17.37 9.30
C THR A 289 2.08 -16.15 10.00
N ARG A 290 1.73 -15.94 11.28
CA ARG A 290 2.40 -14.94 12.14
C ARG A 290 3.91 -15.10 11.96
N ARG A 291 4.61 -14.01 11.67
CA ARG A 291 6.05 -14.06 11.44
C ARG A 291 6.79 -13.59 12.67
N GLU A 292 7.86 -14.30 13.01
CA GLU A 292 8.80 -13.86 14.03
C GLU A 292 9.55 -12.61 13.54
N ILE A 293 10.08 -11.84 14.49
CA ILE A 293 10.90 -10.67 14.22
C ILE A 293 12.09 -11.06 13.33
N GLY A 294 12.40 -10.23 12.33
CA GLY A 294 13.55 -10.42 11.46
C GLY A 294 13.26 -11.19 10.16
N VAL A 295 12.04 -11.68 9.96
CA VAL A 295 11.64 -12.28 8.68
C VAL A 295 11.58 -11.20 7.60
N SER A 296 12.43 -11.36 6.58
CA SER A 296 12.41 -10.57 5.34
C SER A 296 11.96 -11.45 4.18
N LYS A 297 11.11 -10.91 3.31
CA LYS A 297 10.64 -11.58 2.11
C LYS A 297 10.70 -10.64 0.91
N THR A 298 11.03 -11.22 -0.24
CA THR A 298 11.18 -10.52 -1.51
C THR A 298 9.94 -10.75 -2.37
N ALA A 299 9.45 -9.67 -2.99
CA ALA A 299 8.45 -9.60 -4.06
C ALA A 299 7.06 -10.23 -3.80
N ASP A 300 6.01 -9.48 -4.13
CA ASP A 300 4.59 -9.88 -4.19
C ASP A 300 3.93 -10.38 -2.87
N GLU A 301 4.58 -10.19 -1.72
CA GLU A 301 4.03 -10.55 -0.41
C GLU A 301 3.63 -9.32 0.42
N VAL A 302 2.37 -9.27 0.84
CA VAL A 302 1.75 -8.19 1.58
C VAL A 302 2.08 -8.26 3.06
N VAL A 303 2.52 -7.14 3.63
CA VAL A 303 2.60 -6.94 5.08
C VAL A 303 1.22 -6.59 5.61
N GLN A 304 0.81 -7.25 6.67
CA GLN A 304 -0.49 -7.02 7.28
C GLN A 304 -0.38 -6.83 8.78
N ALA A 305 -0.82 -5.68 9.26
CA ALA A 305 -1.05 -5.44 10.68
C ALA A 305 -2.42 -6.03 11.05
N VAL A 306 -2.44 -7.02 11.95
CA VAL A 306 -3.64 -7.68 12.44
C VAL A 306 -3.77 -7.40 13.93
N PHE A 307 -4.86 -6.75 14.33
CA PHE A 307 -5.09 -6.40 15.72
C PHE A 307 -5.78 -7.57 16.47
N PRO A 308 -5.64 -7.65 17.80
CA PRO A 308 -6.37 -8.60 18.63
C PRO A 308 -7.87 -8.48 18.41
N ARG A 309 -8.56 -9.62 18.55
CA ARG A 309 -10.02 -9.63 18.53
C ARG A 309 -10.58 -8.88 19.74
N ALA A 310 -11.65 -8.15 19.52
CA ALA A 310 -12.37 -7.42 20.54
C ALA A 310 -13.85 -7.83 20.51
N SER A 311 -14.38 -8.17 21.68
CA SER A 311 -15.82 -8.32 21.86
C SER A 311 -16.41 -6.97 22.27
N LEU A 312 -17.19 -6.35 21.37
CA LEU A 312 -17.82 -5.06 21.62
C LEU A 312 -19.29 -5.26 21.97
N ALA A 313 -19.73 -4.79 23.13
CA ALA A 313 -21.14 -4.70 23.48
C ALA A 313 -21.89 -3.73 22.53
N ALA A 314 -23.21 -3.67 22.65
CA ALA A 314 -24.03 -2.71 21.90
C ALA A 314 -23.53 -1.27 22.15
N ASP A 315 -23.42 -0.49 21.08
CA ASP A 315 -22.92 0.90 21.05
C ASP A 315 -21.47 1.10 21.51
N GLN A 316 -20.74 0.03 21.85
CA GLN A 316 -19.34 0.12 22.22
C GLN A 316 -18.45 0.29 20.98
N SER A 317 -17.34 1.00 21.18
CA SER A 317 -16.32 1.23 20.16
C SER A 317 -14.95 0.72 20.58
N ALA A 318 -14.11 0.41 19.59
CA ALA A 318 -12.67 0.21 19.76
C ALA A 318 -11.91 1.01 18.70
N THR A 319 -10.76 1.57 19.08
CA THR A 319 -9.92 2.38 18.21
C THR A 319 -8.56 1.71 17.99
N TYR A 320 -8.12 1.69 16.73
CA TYR A 320 -6.88 1.10 16.26
C TYR A 320 -6.04 2.17 15.59
N ILE A 321 -4.72 2.15 15.81
CA ILE A 321 -3.79 3.14 15.25
C ILE A 321 -2.84 2.45 14.29
N VAL A 322 -2.75 2.97 13.06
CA VAL A 322 -1.70 2.61 12.10
C VAL A 322 -1.02 3.87 11.62
N GLU A 323 0.31 3.89 11.69
CA GLU A 323 1.15 4.98 11.22
C GLU A 323 2.06 4.52 10.09
N TYR A 324 2.21 5.37 9.09
CA TYR A 324 3.14 5.23 7.98
C TYR A 324 4.15 6.36 8.07
N GLU A 325 5.44 6.04 8.11
CA GLU A 325 6.53 7.00 8.14
C GLU A 325 7.48 6.74 6.97
N VAL A 326 7.66 7.75 6.11
CA VAL A 326 8.66 7.67 5.04
C VAL A 326 10.03 8.05 5.59
N VAL A 327 10.92 7.05 5.64
CA VAL A 327 12.31 7.19 6.07
C VAL A 327 13.19 7.28 4.83
N THR A 328 13.77 8.45 4.57
CA THR A 328 14.71 8.66 3.47
C THR A 328 16.12 8.24 3.88
N ALA A 329 16.88 7.65 2.95
CA ALA A 329 18.28 7.29 3.17
C ALA A 329 19.21 8.51 3.25
#